data_AF-A0AAW5YY03-F1
#
_entry.id   AF-A0AAW5YY03-F1
#
_cell.length_a   1.000
_cell.length_b   1.000
_cell.length_c   1.000
_cell.angle_alpha   90.00
_cell.angle_beta   90.00
_cell.angle_gamma   90.00
#
_symmetry.space_group_name_H-M   'P 1'
#
loop_
_entity.id
_entity.type
_entity.pdbx_description
1 polymer ?
#
loop_
_entity_poly.entity_id
_entity_poly.type
_entity_poly.pdbx_seq_one_letter_code
_entity_poly.pdbx_strand_id
1 'polypeptide(L)' 'MRPGEIAYMVALLQRHGEGILDRPQQKYTADFKFAAIDRVLLGGEALRQVSLDLGLTNTGILANWLRSFKENGYTVIT' A
#
# COMPACT_ATOMS: atom_id res chain seq x y z
N MET A 1 -12.93 -11.17 10.81
CA MET A 1 -11.59 -10.71 10.37
C MET A 1 -10.68 -11.92 10.26
N ARG A 2 -9.89 -12.04 9.19
CA ARG A 2 -8.97 -13.17 9.01
C ARG A 2 -7.73 -12.98 9.90
N PRO A 3 -7.09 -14.05 10.42
CA PRO A 3 -5.91 -13.93 11.28
C PRO A 3 -4.79 -13.04 10.69
N GLY A 4 -4.57 -13.11 9.38
CA GLY A 4 -3.59 -12.28 8.68
C GLY A 4 -3.92 -10.79 8.62
N GLU A 5 -5.21 -10.43 8.65
CA GLU A 5 -5.66 -9.02 8.68
C GLU A 5 -5.43 -8.40 10.06
N ILE A 6 -5.69 -9.16 11.12
CA ILE A 6 -5.41 -8.73 12.49
C ILE A 6 -3.89 -8.54 12.67
N ALA A 7 -3.08 -9.51 12.24
CA ALA A 7 -1.63 -9.40 12.30
C ALA A 7 -1.08 -8.21 11.48
N TYR A 8 -1.75 -7.84 10.38
CA TYR A 8 -1.42 -6.65 9.60
C TYR A 8 -1.76 -5.37 10.37
N MET A 9 -2.96 -5.25 10.93
CA MET A 9 -3.38 -4.08 11.69
C MET A 9 -2.51 -3.84 12.92
N VAL A 10 -2.16 -4.90 13.66
CA VAL A 10 -1.24 -4.81 14.80
C VAL A 10 0.11 -4.26 14.34
N ALA A 11 0.67 -4.76 13.24
CA ALA A 11 1.94 -4.27 12.69
C ALA A 11 1.85 -2.80 12.23
N LEU A 12 0.71 -2.40 11.64
CA LEU A 12 0.47 -1.03 11.20
C LEU A 12 0.43 -0.07 12.39
N LEU A 13 -0.28 -0.45 13.46
CA LEU A 13 -0.38 0.31 14.71
C LEU A 13 0.97 0.43 15.42
N GLN A 14 1.72 -0.68 15.50
CA GLN A 14 3.06 -0.67 16.10
C GLN A 14 4.03 0.27 15.38
N ARG A 15 3.88 0.43 14.06
CA ARG A 15 4.79 1.25 13.26
C ARG A 15 4.42 2.73 13.23
N HIS A 16 3.13 3.06 13.21
CA HIS A 16 2.66 4.43 12.96
C HIS A 16 1.86 5.05 14.10
N GLY A 17 1.57 4.28 15.16
CA GLY A 17 0.68 4.67 16.24
C GLY A 17 -0.81 4.62 15.86
N GLU A 18 -1.68 4.84 16.85
CA GLU A 18 -3.13 4.71 16.71
C GLU A 18 -3.75 5.74 15.76
N GLY A 19 -3.17 6.94 15.68
CA GLY A 19 -3.64 8.02 14.80
C GLY A 19 -3.58 7.72 13.30
N ILE A 20 -3.03 6.56 12.89
CA ILE A 20 -3.15 6.10 11.51
C ILE A 20 -4.55 5.60 11.15
N LEU A 21 -5.35 5.18 12.14
CA LEU A 21 -6.72 4.70 11.93
C LEU A 21 -7.72 5.84 11.77
N ASP A 22 -7.46 7.00 12.36
CA ASP A 22 -8.36 8.16 12.36
C ASP A 22 -8.21 9.06 11.12
N ARG A 23 -7.52 8.57 10.09
CA ARG A 23 -7.26 9.36 8.88
C ARG A 23 -8.49 9.38 7.97
N PRO A 24 -8.86 10.55 7.40
CA PRO A 24 -9.89 10.61 6.37
C PRO A 24 -9.44 9.79 5.15
N GLN A 25 -10.40 9.50 4.26
CA GLN A 25 -10.14 8.76 3.03
C GLN A 25 -8.96 9.37 2.27
N GLN A 26 -7.86 8.62 2.20
CA GLN A 26 -6.61 9.10 1.63
C GLN A 26 -6.71 9.12 0.10
N LYS A 27 -6.47 10.29 -0.49
CA LYS A 27 -6.21 10.43 -1.93
C LYS A 27 -4.71 10.36 -2.13
N TYR A 28 -4.26 9.35 -2.86
CA TYR A 28 -2.86 9.16 -3.20
C TYR A 28 -2.57 9.76 -4.59
N THR A 29 -1.54 10.59 -4.68
CA THR A 29 -1.08 11.17 -5.95
C THR A 29 -0.51 10.07 -6.87
N ALA A 30 -0.44 10.35 -8.18
CA ALA A 30 0.16 9.43 -9.14
C ALA A 30 1.62 9.12 -8.78
N ASP A 31 2.41 10.12 -8.43
CA ASP A 31 3.82 9.96 -8.03
C ASP A 31 3.98 9.05 -6.81
N PHE A 32 3.08 9.21 -5.82
CA PHE A 32 3.09 8.33 -4.64
C PHE A 32 2.79 6.88 -5.01
N LYS A 33 1.81 6.65 -5.89
CA LYS A 33 1.48 5.31 -6.38
C LYS A 33 2.63 4.71 -7.18
N PHE A 34 3.26 5.49 -8.06
CA PHE A 34 4.43 5.08 -8.83
C PHE A 34 5.59 4.66 -7.94
N ALA A 35 5.97 5.50 -6.97
CA ALA A 35 7.05 5.18 -6.05
C ALA A 35 6.77 3.87 -5.26
N ALA A 36 5.52 3.64 -4.85
CA ALA A 36 5.13 2.39 -4.21
C ALA A 36 5.22 1.18 -5.15
N ILE A 37 4.82 1.34 -6.41
CA ILE A 37 4.91 0.30 -7.44
C ILE A 37 6.38 -0.04 -7.75
N ASP A 38 7.24 0.96 -7.91
CA ASP A 38 8.66 0.78 -8.22
C ASP A 38 9.40 0.01 -7.12
N ARG A 39 9.10 0.30 -5.85
CA ARG A 39 9.64 -0.47 -4.72
C ARG A 39 9.33 -1.96 -4.84
N VAL A 40 8.13 -2.33 -5.30
CA VAL A 40 7.75 -3.74 -5.48
C VAL A 40 8.33 -4.33 -6.76
N LEU A 41 8.17 -3.66 -7.90
CA LEU A 41 8.51 -4.23 -9.21
C LEU A 41 10.02 -4.17 -9.51
N LEU A 42 10.67 -3.05 -9.22
CA LEU A 42 12.09 -2.82 -9.49
C LEU A 42 12.94 -3.11 -8.25
N GLY A 43 12.45 -2.69 -7.08
CA GLY A 43 13.13 -2.93 -5.80
C GLY A 43 13.02 -4.36 -5.28
N GLY A 44 12.08 -5.16 -5.80
CA GLY A 44 11.85 -6.54 -5.36
C GLY A 44 11.29 -6.63 -3.94
N GLU A 45 10.80 -5.53 -3.38
CA GLU A 45 10.32 -5.49 -2.00
C GLU A 45 8.97 -6.20 -1.86
N ALA A 46 8.78 -6.87 -0.71
CA ALA A 46 7.52 -7.56 -0.44
C ALA A 46 6.37 -6.55 -0.34
N LEU A 47 5.30 -6.78 -1.10
CA LEU A 47 4.09 -5.94 -1.13
C LEU A 47 3.56 -5.61 0.26
N ARG A 48 3.55 -6.60 1.17
CA ARG A 48 3.12 -6.41 2.57
C ARG A 48 4.00 -5.42 3.32
N GLN A 49 5.32 -5.47 3.14
CA GLN A 49 6.27 -4.57 3.79
C GLN A 49 6.13 -3.15 3.25
N VAL A 50 6.10 -2.98 1.92
CA VAL A 50 5.88 -1.67 1.29
C VAL A 50 4.55 -1.05 1.76
N SER A 51 3.49 -1.86 1.84
CA SER A 51 2.19 -1.39 2.34
C SER A 51 2.26 -0.90 3.78
N LEU A 52 2.98 -1.62 4.66
CA LEU A 52 3.17 -1.22 6.05
C LEU A 52 4.07 0.02 6.16
N ASP A 53 5.13 0.15 5.36
CA ASP A 53 6.04 1.31 5.39
C ASP A 53 5.30 2.58 5.01
N LEU A 54 4.46 2.48 3.97
CA LEU A 54 3.67 3.59 3.45
C LEU A 54 2.42 3.89 4.29
N GLY A 55 2.13 3.09 5.31
CA GLY A 55 0.97 3.29 6.17
C GLY A 55 -0.36 3.01 5.48
N LEU A 56 -0.38 2.12 4.48
CA LEU A 56 -1.61 1.72 3.81
C LEU A 56 -2.47 0.89 4.77
N THR A 57 -3.77 1.17 4.83
CA THR A 57 -4.70 0.50 5.76
C THR A 57 -4.85 -1.00 5.49
N ASN A 58 -4.58 -1.43 4.26
CA ASN A 58 -4.47 -2.84 3.89
C ASN A 58 -3.58 -3.02 2.65
N THR A 59 -3.12 -4.25 2.45
CA THR A 59 -2.28 -4.63 1.29
C THR A 59 -3.03 -4.62 -0.04
N GLY A 60 -4.36 -4.70 -0.02
CA GLY A 60 -5.18 -4.69 -1.23
C GLY A 60 -5.08 -3.38 -2.02
N ILE A 61 -4.79 -2.25 -1.35
CA ILE A 61 -4.60 -0.95 -2.00
C ILE A 61 -3.44 -1.00 -3.00
N LEU A 62 -2.25 -1.41 -2.55
CA LEU A 62 -1.07 -1.52 -3.41
C LEU A 62 -1.23 -2.64 -4.45
N ALA A 63 -1.88 -3.75 -4.10
CA ALA A 63 -2.19 -4.81 -5.04
C ALA A 63 -3.06 -4.33 -6.21
N ASN A 64 -4.03 -3.45 -5.94
CA ASN A 64 -4.89 -2.86 -6.96
C ASN A 64 -4.13 -1.88 -7.85
N TRP A 65 -3.21 -1.07 -7.29
CA TRP A 65 -2.36 -0.19 -8.10
C TRP A 65 -1.45 -0.99 -9.02
N LEU A 66 -0.81 -2.06 -8.53
CA LEU A 66 0.01 -2.95 -9.34
C LEU A 66 -0.78 -3.61 -10.48
N ARG A 67 -2.03 -4.02 -10.20
CA ARG A 67 -2.92 -4.59 -11.22
C ARG A 67 -3.26 -3.57 -12.30
N SER A 68 -3.76 -2.42 -11.89
CA SER A 68 -4.14 -1.33 -12.80
C SER A 68 -2.94 -0.85 -13.63
N PHE A 69 -1.76 -0.76 -13.02
CA PHE A 69 -0.53 -0.40 -13.72
C PHE A 69 -0.17 -1.39 -14.83
N LYS A 70 -0.29 -2.70 -14.56
CA LYS A 70 -0.08 -3.74 -15.58
C LYS A 70 -1.13 -3.73 -16.67
N GLU A 71 -2.40 -3.55 -16.31
CA GLU A 71 -3.52 -3.49 -17.26
C GLU A 71 -3.43 -2.29 -18.22
N ASN A 72 -2.87 -1.17 -17.76
CA ASN A 72 -2.67 0.04 -18.55
C ASN A 72 -1.31 0.12 -19.26
N GLY A 73 -0.65 -1.03 -19.47
CA GLY A 73 0.62 -1.08 -20.21
C GLY A 73 1.76 -0.33 -19.50
N TYR A 74 1.83 -0.42 -18.17
CA TYR A 74 2.85 0.24 -17.35
C TYR A 74 2.77 1.78 -17.37
N THR A 75 1.55 2.30 -17.52
CA THR A 75 1.23 3.72 -17.33
C THR A 75 0.40 3.88 -16.05
N VAL A 76 0.71 4.86 -15.19
CA VAL A 76 -0.19 5.20 -14.08
C VAL A 76 -1.26 6.12 -14.60
N ILE A 77 -2.51 5.72 -14.40
CA ILE A 77 -3.66 6.59 -14.62
C ILE A 77 -3.83 7.49 -13.38
N THR A 78 -3.69 8.80 -13.61
CA THR A 78 -3.99 9.90 -12.67
C THR A 78 -5.46 9.97 -12.32
#